data_AF-A0A9D1HN13-F1
#
_entry.id   AF-A0A9D1HN13-F1
#
_cell.length_a   1.000
_cell.length_b   1.000
_cell.length_c   1.000
_cell.angle_alpha   90.00
_cell.angle_beta   90.00
_cell.angle_gamma   90.00
#
_symmetry.space_group_name_H-M   'P 1'
#
loop_
_entity.id
_entity.type
_entity.pdbx_description
1 polymer ?
#
loop_
_entity_poly.entity_id
_entity_poly.type
_entity_poly.pdbx_seq_one_letter_code
_entity_poly.pdbx_strand_id
1 'polypeptide(L)'
;DQGNAFAQYQLGKLFLYGREVEQDMEKAISYLTASADQGNVYAAQLLQSVHSNRNWSAALGSLRLLQHLARIIQNRIEDERKGGKGGIDRKLKRKIDEKKQAHGLKQG
;
A
#
# COMPACT_ATOMS: atom_id res chain seq x y z
N ASP A 1 29.90 9.62 -28.55
CA ASP A 1 29.13 9.22 -27.34
C ASP A 1 27.77 8.55 -27.55
N GLN A 2 27.28 8.33 -28.78
CA GLN A 2 25.96 7.70 -29.01
C GLN A 2 25.87 6.20 -28.67
N GLY A 3 27.00 5.50 -28.56
CA GLY A 3 27.03 4.06 -28.31
C GLY A 3 26.55 3.65 -26.91
N ASN A 4 26.76 4.52 -25.91
CA ASN A 4 26.36 4.23 -24.53
C ASN A 4 24.84 4.44 -24.34
N ALA A 5 24.31 5.55 -24.88
CA ALA A 5 22.89 5.86 -24.83
C ALA A 5 22.03 4.76 -25.47
N PHE A 6 22.43 4.26 -26.65
CA PHE A 6 21.65 3.20 -27.31
C PHE A 6 21.71 1.86 -26.57
N ALA A 7 22.87 1.50 -26.02
CA ALA A 7 23.02 0.28 -25.22
C ALA A 7 22.14 0.31 -23.96
N GLN A 8 22.13 1.44 -23.24
CA GLN A 8 21.27 1.63 -22.08
C GLN A 8 19.77 1.57 -22.42
N TYR A 9 19.37 2.09 -23.58
CA TYR A 9 18.00 1.97 -24.06
C TYR A 9 17.60 0.51 -24.31
N GLN A 10 18.47 -0.27 -24.96
CA GLN A 10 18.18 -1.69 -25.18
C GLN A 10 18.13 -2.45 -23.86
N LEU A 11 19.03 -2.16 -22.94
CA LEU A 11 19.04 -2.80 -21.62
C LEU A 11 17.78 -2.46 -20.82
N GLY A 12 17.38 -1.19 -20.82
CA GLY A 12 16.13 -0.74 -20.21
C GLY A 12 14.89 -1.39 -20.82
N LYS A 13 14.89 -1.61 -22.14
CA LYS A 13 13.85 -2.39 -22.83
C LYS A 13 13.85 -3.86 -22.45
N LEU A 14 15.02 -4.49 -22.31
CA LEU A 14 15.12 -5.89 -21.90
C LEU A 14 14.51 -6.09 -20.52
N PHE A 15 14.82 -5.22 -19.56
CA PHE A 15 14.21 -5.23 -18.23
C PHE A 15 12.73 -4.83 -18.25
N LEU A 16 12.30 -3.98 -19.18
CA LEU A 16 10.89 -3.56 -19.33
C LEU A 16 10.00 -4.71 -19.81
N TYR A 17 10.48 -5.46 -20.81
CA TYR A 17 9.72 -6.52 -21.48
C TYR A 17 10.00 -7.93 -20.93
N GLY A 18 11.08 -8.12 -20.16
CA GLY A 18 11.40 -9.38 -19.50
C GLY A 18 11.71 -10.55 -20.44
N ARG A 19 12.18 -10.28 -21.68
CA ARG A 19 12.36 -11.34 -22.71
C ARG A 19 13.56 -12.25 -22.46
N GLU A 20 14.69 -11.67 -22.05
CA GLU A 20 15.96 -12.37 -21.87
C GLU A 20 16.50 -12.25 -20.44
N VAL A 21 15.89 -11.36 -19.66
CA VAL A 21 16.21 -11.08 -18.26
C VAL A 21 14.91 -11.01 -17.48
N GLU A 22 14.97 -11.25 -16.17
CA GLU A 22 13.82 -11.07 -15.30
C GLU A 22 13.28 -9.63 -15.44
N GLN A 23 11.96 -9.52 -15.56
CA GLN A 23 11.31 -8.23 -15.71
C GLN A 23 11.51 -7.42 -14.42
N ASP A 24 12.26 -6.33 -14.53
CA ASP A 24 12.54 -5.45 -13.41
C ASP A 24 12.19 -4.03 -13.84
N MET A 25 11.02 -3.59 -13.40
CA MET A 25 10.49 -2.31 -13.78
C MET A 25 11.24 -1.12 -13.19
N GLU A 26 11.91 -1.30 -12.04
CA GLU A 26 12.73 -0.25 -11.44
C GLU A 26 14.04 -0.12 -12.22
N LYS A 27 14.69 -1.25 -12.54
CA LYS A 27 15.89 -1.24 -13.39
C LYS A 27 15.58 -0.77 -14.81
N ALA A 28 14.44 -1.17 -15.38
CA ALA A 28 13.99 -0.72 -16.70
C ALA A 28 13.88 0.79 -16.77
N ILE A 29 13.22 1.41 -15.78
CA ILE A 29 13.11 2.87 -15.70
C ILE A 29 14.48 3.50 -15.48
N SER A 30 15.32 2.93 -14.62
CA SER A 30 16.67 3.44 -14.34
C SER A 30 17.53 3.51 -15.61
N TYR A 31 17.58 2.43 -16.38
CA TYR A 31 18.35 2.39 -17.63
C TYR A 31 17.74 3.25 -18.75
N LEU A 32 16.41 3.32 -18.85
CA LEU A 32 15.75 4.19 -19.82
C LEU A 32 15.95 5.67 -19.47
N THR A 33 16.01 6.02 -18.18
CA THR A 33 16.32 7.39 -17.72
C THR A 33 17.74 7.78 -18.08
N ALA A 34 18.72 6.93 -17.76
CA ALA A 34 20.12 7.18 -18.10
C ALA A 34 20.35 7.35 -19.62
N SER A 35 19.58 6.60 -20.43
CA SER A 35 19.62 6.71 -21.89
C SER A 35 18.99 8.02 -22.39
N ALA A 36 17.86 8.42 -21.81
CA ALA A 36 17.18 9.67 -22.15
C ALA A 36 18.04 10.90 -21.80
N ASP A 37 18.74 10.86 -20.66
CA ASP A 37 19.65 11.93 -20.22
C ASP A 37 20.83 12.16 -21.18
N GLN A 38 21.22 11.13 -21.94
CA GLN A 38 22.24 11.22 -23.00
C GLN A 38 21.67 11.68 -24.35
N GLY A 39 20.41 12.13 -24.40
CA GLY A 39 19.75 12.63 -25.61
C GLY A 39 19.08 11.54 -26.45
N ASN A 40 18.88 10.32 -25.92
CA ASN A 40 18.14 9.29 -26.65
C ASN A 40 16.63 9.59 -26.63
N VAL A 41 16.14 10.14 -27.74
CA VAL A 41 14.73 10.50 -27.92
C VAL A 41 13.81 9.27 -27.82
N TYR A 42 14.26 8.10 -28.25
CA TYR A 42 13.46 6.86 -28.16
C TYR A 42 13.30 6.39 -26.71
N ALA A 43 14.34 6.55 -25.89
CA ALA A 43 14.26 6.25 -24.46
C ALA A 43 13.32 7.22 -23.74
N ALA A 44 13.39 8.52 -24.08
CA ALA A 44 12.48 9.53 -23.55
C ALA A 44 11.02 9.28 -23.94
N GLN A 45 10.75 8.93 -25.20
CA GLN A 45 9.41 8.57 -25.67
C GLN A 45 8.90 7.29 -24.99
N LEU A 46 9.76 6.29 -24.85
CA LEU A 46 9.39 5.04 -24.18
C LEU A 46 9.10 5.31 -22.69
N LEU A 47 9.91 6.11 -22.00
CA LEU A 47 9.62 6.56 -20.64
C LEU A 47 8.30 7.32 -20.55
N GLN A 48 8.02 8.22 -21.49
CA GLN A 48 6.74 8.94 -21.52
C GLN A 48 5.58 7.98 -21.75
N SER A 49 5.70 6.99 -22.62
CA SER A 49 4.68 5.96 -22.82
C SER A 49 4.52 5.06 -21.60
N VAL A 50 5.62 4.75 -20.92
CA VAL A 50 5.68 3.95 -19.71
C VAL A 50 5.05 4.74 -18.57
N HIS A 51 5.38 6.02 -18.37
CA HIS A 51 4.80 6.91 -17.34
C HIS A 51 3.35 7.32 -17.63
N SER A 52 2.99 7.53 -18.89
CA SER A 52 1.60 7.84 -19.30
C SER A 52 0.71 6.61 -19.18
N ASN A 53 1.21 5.41 -19.49
CA ASN A 53 0.55 4.17 -19.06
C ASN A 53 0.65 3.98 -17.53
N ARG A 54 1.68 4.52 -16.88
CA ARG A 54 1.99 4.38 -15.45
C ARG A 54 1.67 5.62 -14.60
N ASN A 55 0.42 6.05 -14.61
CA ASN A 55 -0.22 6.45 -13.33
C ASN A 55 0.02 5.38 -12.24
N TRP A 56 0.26 4.14 -12.67
CA TRP A 56 0.62 2.92 -11.96
C TRP A 56 1.58 3.02 -10.76
N SER A 57 2.75 3.68 -10.80
CA SER A 57 3.69 3.60 -9.67
C SER A 57 3.25 4.46 -8.48
N ALA A 58 2.81 5.69 -8.75
CA ALA A 58 2.24 6.59 -7.77
C ALA A 58 0.82 6.16 -7.33
N ALA A 59 0.02 5.61 -8.24
CA ALA A 59 -1.28 5.00 -7.92
C ALA A 59 -1.11 3.71 -7.09
N LEU A 60 -0.12 2.86 -7.36
CA LEU A 60 0.18 1.68 -6.54
C LEU A 60 0.70 2.07 -5.17
N GLY A 61 1.59 3.06 -5.08
CA GLY A 61 2.08 3.56 -3.80
C GLY A 61 0.93 4.10 -2.93
N SER A 62 0.09 4.97 -3.51
CA SER A 62 -1.07 5.54 -2.81
C SER A 62 -2.17 4.51 -2.51
N LEU A 63 -2.47 3.57 -3.41
CA LEU A 63 -3.44 2.49 -3.20
C LEU A 63 -3.00 1.53 -2.09
N ARG A 64 -1.70 1.21 -2.04
CA ARG A 64 -1.12 0.36 -0.99
C ARG A 64 -1.24 1.05 0.37
N LEU A 65 -0.93 2.34 0.45
CA LEU A 65 -1.12 3.15 1.65
C LEU A 65 -2.59 3.18 2.10
N LEU A 66 -3.54 3.42 1.19
CA LEU A 66 -4.97 3.43 1.49
C LEU A 66 -5.47 2.07 2.01
N GLN A 67 -5.00 0.96 1.43
CA GLN A 67 -5.36 -0.38 1.85
C GLN A 67 -4.82 -0.71 3.25
N HIS A 68 -3.62 -0.23 3.59
CA HIS A 68 -3.09 -0.34 4.95
C HIS A 68 -3.93 0.43 5.96
N LEU A 69 -4.33 1.67 5.64
CA LEU A 69 -5.16 2.50 6.51
C LEU A 69 -6.56 1.89 6.73
N ALA A 70 -7.20 1.35 5.69
CA ALA A 70 -8.51 0.72 5.79
C ALA A 70 -8.53 -0.49 6.75
N ARG A 71 -7.51 -1.36 6.69
CA ARG A 71 -7.39 -2.50 7.62
C ARG A 71 -7.23 -2.06 9.07
N ILE A 72 -6.42 -1.03 9.32
CA ILE A 72 -6.21 -0.49 10.67
C ILE A 72 -7.53 0.01 11.26
N ILE A 73 -8.33 0.71 10.45
CA ILE A 73 -9.63 1.24 10.87
C ILE A 73 -10.62 0.11 11.16
N GLN A 74 -10.72 -0.89 10.28
CA GLN A 74 -11.63 -2.03 10.46
C GLN A 74 -11.30 -2.83 11.72
N ASN A 75 -10.02 -3.15 11.94
CA ASN A 75 -9.59 -3.86 13.14
C ASN A 75 -9.95 -3.08 14.41
N ARG A 76 -9.74 -1.76 14.41
CA ARG A 76 -10.10 -0.90 15.55
C ARG A 76 -11.60 -0.92 15.83
N ILE A 77 -12.44 -0.82 14.79
CA ILE A 77 -13.89 -0.84 14.94
C ILE A 77 -14.37 -2.20 15.46
N GLU A 78 -13.79 -3.30 14.98
CA GLU A 78 -14.11 -4.64 15.49
C GLU A 78 -13.70 -4.82 16.95
N ASP A 79 -12.53 -4.32 17.35
CA ASP A 79 -12.06 -4.35 18.73
C ASP A 79 -12.94 -3.50 19.64
N GLU A 80 -13.34 -2.31 19.20
CA GLU A 80 -14.29 -1.47 19.94
C GLU A 80 -15.68 -2.12 20.04
N ARG A 81 -16.13 -2.83 19.00
CA ARG A 81 -17.39 -3.56 19.03
C ARG A 81 -17.35 -4.77 19.96
N LYS A 82 -16.21 -5.47 20.03
CA LYS A 82 -15.97 -6.60 20.94
C LYS A 82 -15.75 -6.14 22.39
N GLY A 83 -15.06 -5.02 22.61
CA GLY A 83 -14.75 -4.47 23.94
C GLY A 83 -15.84 -3.59 24.55
N GLY A 84 -16.55 -2.82 23.73
CA GLY A 84 -17.51 -1.79 24.14
C GLY A 84 -18.84 -2.33 24.63
N LYS A 85 -19.40 -3.36 23.97
CA LYS A 85 -20.67 -3.97 24.40
C LYS A 85 -20.51 -4.99 25.52
N GLY A 86 -19.36 -5.65 25.64
CA GLY A 86 -19.17 -6.71 26.64
C GLY A 86 -18.55 -6.22 27.96
N GLY A 87 -17.57 -5.31 27.89
CA GLY A 87 -16.75 -4.93 29.04
C GLY A 87 -17.41 -3.90 29.97
N ILE A 88 -18.07 -2.90 29.39
CA ILE A 88 -18.73 -1.82 30.15
C ILE A 88 -20.01 -2.36 30.81
N ASP A 89 -20.82 -3.10 30.06
CA ASP A 89 -22.05 -3.72 30.59
C ASP A 89 -21.75 -4.71 31.71
N ARG A 90 -20.67 -5.49 31.64
CA ARG A 90 -20.24 -6.37 32.76
C ARG A 90 -19.87 -5.58 34.02
N LYS A 91 -19.15 -4.46 33.87
CA LYS A 91 -18.76 -3.59 35.00
C LYS A 91 -19.97 -2.88 35.62
N LEU A 92 -20.90 -2.38 34.79
CA LEU A 92 -22.14 -1.79 35.26
C LEU A 92 -23.04 -2.83 35.94
N LYS A 93 -23.22 -4.01 35.35
CA LYS A 93 -24.00 -5.10 35.94
C LYS A 93 -23.46 -5.49 37.33
N ARG A 94 -22.14 -5.63 37.46
CA ARG A 94 -21.49 -5.96 38.74
C ARG A 94 -21.76 -4.91 39.83
N LYS A 95 -21.66 -3.62 39.48
CA LYS A 95 -21.98 -2.52 40.40
C LYS A 95 -23.47 -2.48 40.79
N ILE A 96 -24.36 -2.81 39.86
CA ILE A 96 -25.81 -2.89 40.14
C ILE A 96 -26.10 -4.05 41.09
N ASP A 97 -25.51 -5.23 40.86
CA ASP A 97 -25.68 -6.40 41.73
C ASP A 97 -25.12 -6.16 43.14
N GLU A 98 -23.95 -5.53 43.25
CA GLU A 98 -23.38 -5.11 44.55
C GLU A 98 -24.30 -4.16 45.32
N LYS A 99 -24.85 -3.15 44.64
CA LYS A 99 -25.81 -2.23 45.26
C LYS A 99 -27.11 -2.93 45.66
N LYS A 100 -27.63 -3.85 44.85
CA LYS A 100 -28.83 -4.63 45.20
C LYS A 100 -28.60 -5.52 46.42
N GLN A 101 -27.42 -6.13 46.55
CA GLN A 101 -27.05 -6.92 47.73
C GLN A 101 -26.93 -6.04 48.98
N ALA A 102 -26.29 -4.87 48.88
CA ALA A 102 -26.14 -3.93 49.99
C ALA A 102 -27.47 -3.38 50.50
N HIS A 103 -28.46 -3.22 49.61
CA HIS A 103 -29.81 -2.77 49.98
C HIS A 103 -30.77 -3.92 50.34
N GLY A 104 -30.30 -5.17 50.46
CA GLY A 104 -31.11 -6.31 50.90
C GLY A 104 -32.14 -6.81 49.87
N LEU A 105 -32.13 -6.27 48.64
CA LEU A 105 -33.01 -6.66 47.54
C LEU A 105 -32.46 -7.89 46.82
N LYS A 106 -32.32 -9.00 47.55
CA LYS A 106 -32.22 -10.32 46.91
C LYS A 106 -33.63 -10.74 46.51
N GLN A 107 -34.01 -10.56 45.24
CA GLN A 107 -35.04 -11.42 44.67
C GLN A 107 -34.37 -12.78 44.44
N GLY A 108 -34.97 -13.82 45.02
CA GLY A 108 -34.51 -15.21 44.89
C GLY A 108 -34.46 -15.70 43.46
#